data_AF-A0A660S3U7-F1
#
_entry.id   AF-A0A660S3U7-F1
#
_cell.length_a   1.000
_cell.length_b   1.000
_cell.length_c   1.000
_cell.angle_alpha   90.00
_cell.angle_beta   90.00
_cell.angle_gamma   90.00
#
_symmetry.space_group_name_H-M   'P 1'
#
loop_
_entity.id
_entity.type
_entity.pdbx_description
1 polymer ?
#
loop_
_entity_poly.entity_id
_entity_poly.type
_entity_poly.pdbx_seq_one_letter_code
_entity_poly.pdbx_strand_id
1 'polypeptide(L)'
;MIKCACPQWICKKCGFIRERIIEKKLVVHKVFEDKRKAYQNVISGSKEMPAIPRARTGLEGHNEIYTIGWTDCGCNAGWESGIVLDPFMGSGTVAVVVERLGRRWIGKEINPEYCEIAKRRILKETRQLKLNFNQ
;
A
#
# COMPACT_ATOMS: atom_id res chain seq x y z
N MET A 1 1.56 -7.67 5.42
CA MET A 1 0.61 -7.69 6.56
C MET A 1 0.38 -6.29 7.15
N ILE A 2 1.40 -5.61 7.69
CA ILE A 2 1.23 -4.30 8.38
C ILE A 2 0.61 -3.20 7.50
N LYS A 3 1.04 -3.05 6.24
CA LYS A 3 0.50 -2.03 5.32
C LYS A 3 -0.99 -2.21 4.99
N CYS A 4 -1.53 -3.42 5.16
CA CYS A 4 -2.93 -3.72 4.90
C CYS A 4 -3.79 -3.65 6.18
N ALA A 5 -3.20 -4.01 7.33
CA ALA A 5 -3.94 -4.13 8.60
C ALA A 5 -3.95 -2.83 9.43
N CYS A 6 -2.97 -1.95 9.26
CA CYS A 6 -2.87 -0.71 10.04
C CYS A 6 -2.99 0.51 9.12
N PRO A 7 -4.03 1.34 9.28
CA PRO A 7 -4.25 2.49 8.40
C PRO A 7 -3.10 3.49 8.50
N GLN A 8 -2.69 4.00 7.34
CA GLN A 8 -1.58 4.96 7.24
C GLN A 8 -1.98 6.38 7.64
N TRP A 9 -3.23 6.76 7.38
CA TRP A 9 -3.73 8.09 7.62
C TRP A 9 -5.05 8.00 8.38
N ILE A 10 -4.99 8.38 9.64
CA ILE A 10 -6.10 8.59 10.54
C ILE A 10 -6.16 10.09 10.85
N CYS A 11 -7.35 10.68 10.79
CA CYS A 11 -7.52 12.08 11.16
C CYS A 11 -7.26 12.25 12.67
N LYS A 12 -6.38 13.19 13.02
CA LYS A 12 -6.04 13.48 14.43
C LYS A 12 -7.22 13.98 15.27
N LYS A 13 -8.28 14.49 14.63
CA LYS A 13 -9.46 15.04 15.30
C LYS A 13 -10.61 14.04 15.44
N CYS A 14 -11.02 13.41 14.36
CA CYS A 14 -12.23 12.59 14.32
C CYS A 14 -11.97 11.07 14.18
N GLY A 15 -10.72 10.65 14.02
CA GLY A 15 -10.39 9.24 13.83
C GLY A 15 -10.74 8.68 12.44
N PHE A 16 -11.21 9.51 11.51
CA PHE A 16 -11.54 9.08 10.14
C PHE A 16 -10.31 8.46 9.45
N ILE A 17 -10.50 7.31 8.80
CA ILE A 17 -9.45 6.60 8.08
C ILE A 17 -9.51 6.98 6.61
N ARG A 18 -8.39 7.44 6.02
CA ARG A 18 -8.34 7.68 4.58
C ARG A 18 -8.30 6.37 3.81
N GLU A 19 -9.17 6.28 2.82
CA GLU A 19 -9.21 5.22 1.84
C GLU A 19 -8.72 5.73 0.49
N ARG A 20 -8.13 4.82 -0.28
CA ARG A 20 -7.59 5.13 -1.59
C ARG A 20 -8.73 5.28 -2.58
N ILE A 21 -8.75 6.38 -3.31
CA ILE A 21 -9.65 6.55 -4.45
C ILE A 21 -8.93 6.05 -5.70
N ILE A 22 -9.57 5.12 -6.43
CA ILE A 22 -9.00 4.47 -7.60
C ILE A 22 -9.82 4.76 -8.87
N GLU A 23 -9.11 4.88 -9.99
CA GLU A 23 -9.69 4.91 -11.33
C GLU A 23 -9.18 3.68 -12.11
N LYS A 24 -10.08 3.00 -12.84
CA LYS A 24 -9.75 1.85 -13.67
C LYS A 24 -9.78 2.26 -15.14
N LYS A 25 -8.69 2.02 -15.87
CA LYS A 25 -8.61 2.24 -17.31
C LYS A 25 -8.34 0.90 -18.00
N LEU A 26 -9.14 0.57 -19.01
CA LEU A 26 -8.88 -0.58 -19.84
C LEU A 26 -7.84 -0.20 -20.91
N VAL A 27 -6.75 -0.94 -20.98
CA VAL A 27 -5.74 -0.82 -22.02
C VAL A 27 -5.84 -2.03 -22.93
N VAL A 28 -5.92 -1.79 -24.24
CA VAL A 28 -6.05 -2.85 -25.25
C VAL A 28 -4.87 -2.79 -26.21
N HIS A 29 -4.19 -3.91 -26.37
CA HIS A 29 -3.05 -4.10 -27.28
C HIS A 29 -3.45 -5.02 -28.44
N LYS A 30 -2.96 -4.72 -29.64
CA LYS A 30 -3.05 -5.62 -30.80
C LYS A 30 -1.85 -6.57 -30.78
N VAL A 31 -2.10 -7.84 -30.60
CA VAL A 31 -1.16 -8.95 -30.72
C VAL A 31 -1.15 -9.41 -32.18
N PHE A 32 -0.11 -9.02 -32.91
CA PHE A 32 0.22 -9.60 -34.21
C PHE A 32 1.24 -10.74 -34.00
N GLU A 33 1.06 -11.88 -34.67
CA GLU A 33 1.91 -13.08 -34.53
C GLU A 33 3.36 -12.93 -35.03
N ASP A 34 3.72 -11.79 -35.63
CA ASP A 34 4.97 -11.65 -36.38
C ASP A 34 6.04 -10.80 -35.64
N LYS A 35 7.20 -11.42 -35.37
CA LYS A 35 8.29 -10.93 -34.48
C LYS A 35 9.07 -9.69 -34.99
N ARG A 36 8.54 -8.96 -35.98
CA ARG A 36 9.21 -7.83 -36.62
C ARG A 36 8.19 -6.77 -37.03
N LYS A 37 7.79 -5.86 -36.13
CA LYS A 37 7.54 -4.41 -36.44
C LYS A 37 6.75 -3.70 -35.34
N ALA A 38 7.36 -2.59 -34.91
CA ALA A 38 6.77 -1.29 -34.56
C ALA A 38 5.53 -1.24 -33.65
N TYR A 39 5.83 -0.90 -32.41
CA TYR A 39 4.95 -0.40 -31.36
C TYR A 39 4.17 0.86 -31.83
N GLN A 40 2.85 0.74 -32.02
CA GLN A 40 1.97 1.90 -32.21
C GLN A 40 0.72 1.83 -31.31
N ASN A 41 0.46 2.97 -30.68
CA ASN A 41 -0.25 3.14 -29.40
C ASN A 41 -1.79 3.01 -29.45
N VAL A 42 -2.32 2.39 -28.38
CA VAL A 42 -3.37 2.86 -27.46
C VAL A 42 -4.63 3.50 -28.07
N ILE A 43 -5.75 2.77 -28.05
CA ILE A 43 -7.09 3.38 -27.99
C ILE A 43 -7.45 3.48 -26.51
N SER A 44 -7.33 4.68 -25.95
CA SER A 44 -7.89 5.02 -24.64
C SER A 44 -9.18 5.79 -24.86
N GLY A 45 -10.31 5.18 -24.50
CA GLY A 45 -11.59 5.90 -24.41
C GLY A 45 -12.77 5.23 -25.10
N SER A 46 -13.68 4.68 -24.30
CA SER A 46 -15.08 5.12 -24.19
C SER A 46 -15.82 4.13 -23.28
N LYS A 47 -16.80 4.63 -22.53
CA LYS A 47 -17.51 3.93 -21.44
C LYS A 47 -18.42 2.78 -21.89
N GLU A 48 -18.43 2.43 -23.17
CA GLU A 48 -19.20 1.30 -23.71
C GLU A 48 -18.33 0.58 -24.73
N MET A 49 -17.88 -0.63 -24.38
CA MET A 49 -17.16 -1.49 -25.31
C MET A 49 -18.13 -2.57 -25.80
N PRO A 50 -18.40 -2.68 -27.12
CA PRO A 50 -19.21 -3.78 -27.64
C PRO A 50 -18.50 -5.10 -27.33
N ALA A 51 -19.27 -6.15 -27.03
CA ALA A 51 -18.73 -7.46 -26.69
C ALA A 51 -17.79 -7.97 -27.80
N ILE A 52 -16.47 -7.87 -27.59
CA ILE A 52 -15.48 -8.33 -28.56
C ILE A 52 -15.49 -9.86 -28.53
N PRO A 53 -15.81 -10.55 -29.65
CA PRO A 53 -15.81 -12.00 -29.69
C PRO A 53 -14.40 -12.52 -29.41
N ARG A 54 -14.25 -13.34 -28.35
CA ARG A 54 -12.96 -13.86 -27.85
C ARG A 54 -12.15 -14.73 -28.83
N ALA A 55 -12.59 -14.89 -30.08
CA ALA A 55 -12.12 -15.99 -30.92
C ALA A 55 -11.24 -15.65 -32.14
N ARG A 56 -11.10 -14.39 -32.64
CA ARG A 56 -10.36 -14.18 -33.92
C ARG A 56 -9.60 -12.85 -34.13
N THR A 57 -9.50 -11.95 -33.16
CA THR A 57 -9.04 -10.56 -33.44
C THR A 57 -7.64 -10.20 -32.95
N GLY A 58 -6.91 -11.11 -32.29
CA GLY A 58 -5.55 -10.82 -31.79
C GLY A 58 -5.53 -9.59 -30.86
N LEU A 59 -6.59 -9.34 -30.09
CA LEU A 59 -6.68 -8.23 -29.16
C LEU A 59 -6.57 -8.77 -27.74
N GLU A 60 -5.54 -8.36 -27.01
CA GLU A 60 -5.40 -8.59 -25.57
C GLU A 60 -5.62 -7.28 -24.83
N GLY A 61 -6.40 -7.31 -23.75
CA GLY A 61 -6.62 -6.12 -22.93
C GLY A 61 -6.45 -6.42 -21.45
N HIS A 62 -5.82 -5.50 -20.73
CA HIS A 62 -5.69 -5.55 -19.27
C HIS A 62 -6.21 -4.26 -18.64
N ASN A 63 -6.65 -4.36 -17.39
CA ASN A 63 -7.06 -3.20 -16.62
C ASN A 63 -5.85 -2.61 -15.90
N GLU A 64 -5.68 -1.31 -16.02
CA GLU A 64 -4.74 -0.52 -15.22
C GLU A 64 -5.49 0.24 -14.13
N ILE A 65 -4.97 0.16 -12.90
CA ILE A 65 -5.57 0.79 -11.73
C ILE A 65 -4.69 1.95 -11.28
N TYR A 66 -5.22 3.16 -11.39
CA TYR A 66 -4.54 4.39 -10.98
C TYR A 66 -5.07 4.87 -9.64
N THR A 67 -4.17 5.33 -8.78
CA THR A 67 -4.55 6.02 -7.54
C THR A 67 -4.73 7.49 -7.87
N ILE A 68 -5.96 8.00 -7.79
CA ILE A 68 -6.29 9.38 -8.13
C ILE A 68 -6.33 10.30 -6.90
N GLY A 69 -6.41 9.72 -5.71
CA GLY A 69 -6.42 10.51 -4.48
C GLY A 69 -6.77 9.67 -3.25
N TRP A 70 -7.13 10.37 -2.19
CA TRP A 70 -7.53 9.80 -0.91
C TRP A 70 -8.79 10.46 -0.42
N THR A 71 -9.64 9.73 0.30
CA THR A 71 -10.82 10.30 0.95
C THR A 71 -10.41 11.35 1.98
N ASP A 72 -11.28 12.33 2.22
CA ASP A 72 -11.02 13.42 3.15
C ASP A 72 -12.23 13.66 4.08
N CYS A 73 -11.95 14.00 5.34
CA CYS A 73 -12.96 14.21 6.37
C CYS A 73 -13.30 15.69 6.61
N GLY A 74 -12.62 16.62 5.92
CA GLY A 74 -12.85 18.06 6.06
C GLY A 74 -12.39 18.69 7.38
N CYS A 75 -11.81 17.92 8.32
CA CYS A 75 -11.43 18.45 9.63
C CYS A 75 -10.20 19.37 9.64
N ASN A 76 -9.40 19.36 8.56
CA ASN A 76 -8.13 20.08 8.44
C ASN A 76 -7.19 19.98 9.66
N ALA A 77 -7.22 18.85 10.38
CA ALA A 77 -6.47 18.62 11.62
C ALA A 77 -5.16 17.85 11.39
N GLY A 78 -4.78 17.62 10.13
CA GLY A 78 -3.67 16.74 9.77
C GLY A 78 -3.96 15.24 9.98
N TRP A 79 -2.95 14.43 9.68
CA TRP A 79 -3.04 12.97 9.63
C TRP A 79 -1.93 12.32 10.44
N GLU A 80 -2.22 11.16 11.02
CA GLU A 80 -1.23 10.31 11.68
C GLU A 80 -1.45 8.84 11.33
N SER A 81 -0.44 8.00 11.54
CA SER A 81 -0.60 6.56 11.36
C SER A 81 -1.27 5.92 12.58
N GLY A 82 -2.00 4.84 12.33
CA GLY A 82 -2.46 3.94 13.38
C GLY A 82 -1.31 3.34 14.19
N ILE A 83 -1.68 2.71 15.30
CA ILE A 83 -0.77 1.98 16.19
C ILE A 83 -0.99 0.48 15.94
N VAL A 84 0.08 -0.25 15.63
CA VAL A 84 0.01 -1.71 15.49
C VAL A 84 0.05 -2.35 16.88
N LEU A 85 -0.91 -3.20 17.20
CA LEU A 85 -0.89 -4.02 18.41
C LEU A 85 -0.50 -5.46 18.06
N ASP A 86 0.51 -5.99 18.73
CA ASP A 86 0.90 -7.39 18.63
C ASP A 86 1.01 -8.02 20.03
N PRO A 87 0.00 -8.80 20.48
CA PRO A 87 -0.01 -9.43 21.79
C PRO A 87 0.90 -10.67 21.89
N PHE A 88 1.48 -11.13 20.77
CA PHE A 88 2.36 -12.29 20.67
C PHE A 88 3.63 -11.90 19.91
N MET A 89 4.35 -10.91 20.45
CA MET A 89 5.48 -10.25 19.78
C MET A 89 6.58 -11.24 19.36
N GLY A 90 6.73 -12.36 20.08
CA GLY A 90 7.70 -13.40 19.79
C GLY A 90 9.09 -12.80 19.59
N SER A 91 9.70 -13.07 18.43
CA SER A 91 11.02 -12.56 18.09
C SER A 91 11.07 -11.08 17.69
N GLY A 92 9.95 -10.35 17.66
CA GLY A 92 9.91 -8.91 17.39
C GLY A 92 9.80 -8.52 15.90
N THR A 93 9.44 -9.44 15.01
CA THR A 93 9.41 -9.18 13.56
C THR A 93 8.42 -8.07 13.19
N VAL A 94 7.26 -8.01 13.84
CA VAL A 94 6.27 -6.94 13.61
C VAL A 94 6.85 -5.58 13.98
N ALA A 95 7.38 -5.44 15.20
CA ALA A 95 8.01 -4.21 15.67
C ALA A 95 9.15 -3.73 14.74
N VAL A 96 10.04 -4.63 14.31
CA VAL A 96 11.13 -4.31 13.36
C VAL A 96 10.59 -3.72 12.06
N VAL A 97 9.56 -4.33 11.47
CA VAL A 97 8.97 -3.81 10.23
C VAL A 97 8.23 -2.50 10.47
N VAL A 98 7.54 -2.34 11.60
CA VAL A 98 6.85 -1.09 11.95
C VAL A 98 7.85 0.06 12.12
N GLU A 99 8.99 -0.16 12.79
CA GLU A 99 10.05 0.84 12.94
C GLU A 99 10.59 1.30 11.59
N ARG A 100 10.89 0.35 10.68
CA ARG A 100 11.34 0.64 9.31
C ARG A 100 10.31 1.42 8.49
N LEU A 101 9.03 1.22 8.77
CA LEU A 101 7.93 1.95 8.12
C LEU A 101 7.67 3.32 8.76
N GLY A 102 8.40 3.70 9.81
CA GLY A 102 8.19 4.96 10.53
C GLY A 102 6.85 5.03 11.25
N ARG A 103 6.30 3.88 11.66
CA ARG A 103 4.99 3.76 12.32
C ARG A 103 5.13 3.48 13.80
N ARG A 104 4.01 3.49 14.52
CA ARG A 104 3.93 3.18 15.96
C ARG A 104 3.44 1.76 16.19
N TRP A 105 3.91 1.14 17.27
CA TRP A 105 3.44 -0.17 17.71
C TRP A 105 3.43 -0.28 19.23
N ILE A 106 2.65 -1.24 19.71
CA ILE A 106 2.63 -1.76 21.07
C ILE A 106 2.69 -3.27 20.94
N GLY A 107 3.48 -3.94 21.78
CA GLY A 107 3.35 -5.37 21.85
C GLY A 107 3.86 -6.00 23.12
N LYS A 108 3.46 -7.25 23.29
CA LYS A 108 3.66 -8.03 24.51
C LYS A 108 4.20 -9.40 24.12
N GLU A 109 5.11 -9.90 24.93
CA GLU A 109 5.59 -11.26 24.90
C GLU A 109 5.71 -11.73 26.35
N ILE A 110 5.36 -12.99 26.60
CA ILE A 110 5.39 -13.58 27.94
C ILE A 110 6.71 -14.31 28.18
N ASN A 111 7.30 -14.89 27.15
CA ASN A 111 8.57 -15.60 27.25
C ASN A 111 9.74 -14.60 27.33
N PRO A 112 10.51 -14.60 28.44
CA PRO A 112 11.59 -13.65 28.64
C PRO A 112 12.73 -13.81 27.62
N GLU A 113 13.00 -15.02 27.12
CA GLU A 113 14.01 -15.25 26.09
C GLU A 113 13.64 -14.54 24.78
N TYR A 114 12.38 -14.67 24.37
CA TYR A 114 11.85 -13.97 23.19
C TYR A 114 11.84 -12.44 23.39
N CYS A 115 11.53 -11.96 24.60
CA CYS A 115 11.63 -10.54 24.93
C CYS A 115 13.05 -10.00 24.66
N GLU A 116 14.09 -10.71 25.09
CA GLU A 116 15.48 -10.29 24.87
C GLU A 116 15.89 -10.35 23.38
N ILE A 117 15.44 -11.37 22.65
CA ILE A 117 15.65 -11.46 21.19
C ILE A 117 14.98 -10.28 20.49
N ALA A 118 13.71 -10.00 20.79
CA ALA A 118 12.94 -8.91 20.21
C ALA A 118 13.61 -7.56 20.50
N LYS A 119 13.95 -7.29 21.77
CA LYS A 119 14.63 -6.06 22.20
C LYS A 119 15.92 -5.82 21.42
N ARG A 120 16.77 -6.84 21.28
CA ARG A 120 18.03 -6.74 20.53
C ARG A 120 17.81 -6.40 19.05
N ARG A 121 16.77 -6.97 18.44
CA ARG A 121 16.43 -6.71 17.02
C ARG A 121 15.85 -5.31 16.83
N ILE A 122 14.91 -4.91 17.68
CA ILE A 122 14.25 -3.60 17.62
C ILE A 122 15.26 -2.47 17.84
N LEU A 123 16.16 -2.61 18.82
CA LEU A 123 17.20 -1.61 19.11
C LEU A 123 18.13 -1.34 17.91
N LYS A 124 18.31 -2.29 16.99
CA LYS A 124 19.10 -2.05 15.77
C LYS A 124 18.41 -1.05 14.84
N GLU A 125 17.08 -1.04 14.83
CA GLU A 125 16.28 -0.16 13.97
C GLU A 125 16.10 1.25 14.59
N THR A 126 16.13 1.36 15.93
CA THR A 126 15.90 2.64 16.64
C THR A 126 17.16 3.40 17.02
N ARG A 127 18.35 2.86 16.73
CA ARG A 127 19.65 3.48 17.05
C ARG A 127 19.92 4.81 16.35
N GLN A 128 19.28 5.07 15.22
CA GLN A 128 19.38 6.35 14.53
C GLN A 128 18.18 7.23 14.89
N LEU A 129 18.44 8.48 15.25
CA LEU A 129 17.39 9.47 15.43
C LEU A 129 16.60 9.63 14.13
N LYS A 130 15.28 9.54 14.21
CA LYS A 130 14.40 9.86 13.08
C LYS A 130 14.53 11.36 12.81
N LEU A 131 15.17 11.71 11.70
CA LEU A 131 15.23 13.10 11.25
C LEU A 131 13.82 13.55 10.87
N ASN A 132 13.25 14.46 11.65
CA ASN A 132 11.97 15.07 11.34
C ASN A 132 12.20 16.13 10.26
N PHE A 133 11.97 15.78 8.99
CA PHE A 133 12.12 16.71 7.87
C PHE A 133 10.93 17.67 7.68
N ASN A 134 10.01 17.76 8.65
CA ASN A 134 8.84 18.65 8.56
C ASN A 134 8.58 19.32 9.93
N GLN A 135 9.09 20.55 10.07
CA GLN A 135 8.41 21.62 10.82
C GLN A 135 7.89 22.62 9.80
#